data_AF-A0A7X3LD47-F1
#
_entry.id   AF-A0A7X3LD47-F1
#
_cell.length_a   1.000
_cell.length_b   1.000
_cell.length_c   1.000
_cell.angle_alpha   90.00
_cell.angle_beta   90.00
_cell.angle_gamma   90.00
#
_symmetry.space_group_name_H-M   'P 1'
#
loop_
_entity.id
_entity.type
_entity.pdbx_description
1 polymer ?
#
loop_
_entity_poly.entity_id
_entity_poly.type
_entity_poly.pdbx_seq_one_letter_code
_entity_poly.pdbx_strand_id
1 'polypeptide(L)'
;MKAELLLRERIAIVPERSFAELVVWSVPTPVRESAHGFKYRLALVVDGVCVLRYDNEAGKGDHKHMGGREIPYSFVSPEALLADFWADVEPWRRP
;
A
#
# COMPACT_ATOMS: atom_id res chain seq x y z
N MET A 1 -4.23 18.70 15.46
CA MET A 1 -5.03 18.19 14.32
C MET A 1 -5.13 16.67 14.42
N LYS A 2 -6.18 16.05 13.86
CA LYS A 2 -6.39 14.59 13.89
C LYS A 2 -6.05 13.99 12.53
N ALA A 3 -5.81 12.69 12.47
CA ALA A 3 -5.68 11.98 11.21
C ALA A 3 -7.02 11.95 10.46
N GLU A 4 -6.96 12.05 9.13
CA GLU A 4 -8.10 12.03 8.23
C GLU A 4 -7.99 10.84 7.27
N LEU A 5 -9.04 10.04 7.17
CA LEU A 5 -9.09 8.91 6.24
C LEU A 5 -9.40 9.44 4.83
N LEU A 6 -8.47 9.26 3.90
CA LEU A 6 -8.61 9.72 2.51
C LEU A 6 -9.14 8.62 1.60
N LEU A 7 -8.69 7.38 1.82
CA LEU A 7 -9.07 6.23 1.01
C LEU A 7 -9.23 5.00 1.91
N ARG A 8 -10.35 4.28 1.75
CA ARG A 8 -10.53 2.94 2.29
C ARG A 8 -11.38 2.11 1.34
N GLU A 9 -10.72 1.30 0.54
CA GLU A 9 -11.37 0.47 -0.46
C GLU A 9 -10.88 -0.98 -0.40
N ARG A 10 -11.76 -1.88 -0.81
CA ARG A 10 -11.45 -3.28 -1.04
C ARG A 10 -11.96 -3.64 -2.44
N ILE A 11 -11.06 -4.05 -3.31
CA ILE A 11 -11.34 -4.26 -4.73
C ILE A 11 -11.03 -5.72 -5.06
N ALA A 12 -12.02 -6.47 -5.54
CA ALA A 12 -11.80 -7.81 -6.05
C ALA A 12 -10.93 -7.75 -7.32
N ILE A 13 -9.89 -8.59 -7.38
CA ILE A 13 -8.98 -8.67 -8.54
C ILE A 13 -9.35 -9.90 -9.38
N VAL A 14 -9.36 -11.08 -8.76
CA VAL A 14 -9.96 -12.29 -9.30
C VAL A 14 -11.05 -12.75 -8.32
N PRO A 15 -12.31 -12.92 -8.76
CA PRO A 15 -13.40 -13.33 -7.88
C PRO A 15 -13.02 -14.53 -7.02
N GLU A 16 -13.31 -14.45 -5.71
CA GLU A 16 -13.05 -15.48 -4.69
C GLU A 16 -11.57 -15.82 -4.42
N ARG A 17 -10.64 -15.46 -5.31
CA ARG A 17 -9.21 -15.78 -5.18
C ARG A 17 -8.38 -14.62 -4.66
N SER A 18 -8.65 -13.39 -5.11
CA SER A 18 -7.79 -12.27 -4.76
C SER A 18 -8.51 -10.93 -4.65
N PHE A 19 -7.99 -10.09 -3.76
CA PHE A 19 -8.45 -8.72 -3.58
C PHE A 19 -7.29 -7.79 -3.21
N ALA A 20 -7.41 -6.53 -3.62
CA ALA A 20 -6.60 -5.44 -3.11
C ALA A 20 -7.34 -4.75 -1.96
N GLU A 21 -6.64 -4.42 -0.88
CA GLU A 21 -7.11 -3.58 0.22
C GLU A 21 -6.27 -2.31 0.26
N LEU A 22 -6.91 -1.15 0.10
CA LEU A 22 -6.27 0.15 -0.02
C LEU A 22 -6.71 1.02 1.16
N VAL A 23 -5.73 1.47 1.96
CA VAL A 23 -5.99 2.40 3.06
C VAL A 23 -4.96 3.52 3.02
N VAL A 24 -5.43 4.77 2.94
CA VAL A 24 -4.58 5.98 2.97
C VAL A 24 -5.16 6.99 3.95
N TRP A 25 -4.32 7.53 4.81
CA TRP A 25 -4.63 8.58 5.78
C TRP A 25 -3.75 9.79 5.54
N SER A 26 -4.32 10.99 5.65
CA SER A 26 -3.58 12.20 5.97
C SER A 26 -3.33 12.24 7.48
N VAL A 27 -2.08 12.45 7.88
CA VAL A 27 -1.67 12.50 9.29
C VAL A 27 -1.03 13.84 9.63
N PRO A 28 -1.29 14.40 10.81
CA PRO A 28 -0.79 15.72 11.20
C PRO A 28 0.73 15.75 11.44
N THR A 29 1.34 14.59 11.62
CA THR A 29 2.78 14.42 11.81
C THR A 29 3.21 13.24 10.96
N PRO A 30 4.29 13.38 10.16
CA PRO A 30 4.81 12.27 9.37
C PRO A 30 5.07 11.03 10.23
N VAL A 31 4.84 9.86 9.64
CA VAL A 31 5.31 8.60 10.24
C VAL A 31 6.83 8.69 10.37
N ARG A 32 7.39 8.25 11.49
CA ARG A 32 8.84 8.30 11.73
C ARG A 32 9.59 7.58 10.60
N GLU A 33 10.61 8.24 10.03
CA GLU A 33 11.35 7.87 8.81
C GLU A 33 10.59 8.05 7.47
N SER A 34 9.40 8.65 7.48
CA SER A 34 8.74 9.17 6.28
C SER A 34 8.81 10.70 6.25
N ALA A 35 9.00 11.28 5.06
CA ALA A 35 9.15 12.74 4.87
C ALA A 35 7.83 13.47 4.51
N HIS A 36 6.69 12.80 4.64
CA HIS A 36 5.39 13.31 4.18
C HIS A 36 4.26 13.06 5.20
N GLY A 37 3.17 13.82 5.07
CA GLY A 37 2.00 13.76 5.96
C GLY A 37 1.00 12.65 5.64
N PHE A 38 1.46 11.49 5.15
CA PHE A 38 0.57 10.38 4.80
C PHE A 38 0.96 9.10 5.52
N LYS A 39 -0.04 8.32 5.94
CA LYS A 39 0.12 6.94 6.40
C LYS A 39 -0.68 6.03 5.49
N TYR A 40 -0.07 4.97 4.98
CA TYR A 40 -0.74 4.08 4.04
C TYR A 40 -0.48 2.61 4.32
N ARG A 41 -1.42 1.79 3.84
CA ARG A 41 -1.33 0.34 3.74
C ARG A 41 -2.10 -0.08 2.50
N LEU A 42 -1.40 -0.45 1.44
CA LEU A 42 -1.97 -1.04 0.23
C LEU A 42 -1.51 -2.49 0.17
N ALA A 43 -2.43 -3.45 0.10
CA ALA A 43 -2.11 -4.87 0.13
C ALA A 43 -2.84 -5.63 -0.97
N LEU A 44 -2.13 -6.53 -1.67
CA LEU A 44 -2.74 -7.57 -2.50
C LEU A 44 -2.74 -8.88 -1.72
N VAL A 45 -3.93 -9.49 -1.61
CA VAL A 45 -4.12 -10.81 -1.00
C VAL A 45 -4.57 -11.78 -2.08
N VAL A 46 -3.91 -12.93 -2.18
CA VAL A 46 -4.20 -14.02 -3.12
C VAL A 46 -4.29 -15.32 -2.33
N ASP A 47 -5.41 -16.05 -2.45
CA ASP A 47 -5.70 -17.28 -1.71
C ASP A 47 -5.41 -17.15 -0.20
N GLY A 48 -5.75 -15.99 0.38
CA GLY A 48 -5.53 -15.68 1.80
C GLY A 48 -4.12 -15.22 2.17
N VAL A 49 -3.17 -15.19 1.23
CA VAL A 49 -1.78 -14.77 1.46
C VAL A 49 -1.56 -13.35 0.95
N CYS A 50 -0.96 -12.49 1.79
CA CYS A 50 -0.53 -11.16 1.34
C CYS A 50 0.75 -11.28 0.52
N VAL A 51 0.63 -11.15 -0.80
CA VAL A 51 1.75 -11.34 -1.76
C VAL A 51 2.47 -10.04 -2.12
N LEU A 52 1.79 -8.90 -1.92
CA LEU A 52 2.32 -7.55 -2.12
C LEU A 52 1.78 -6.66 -1.01
N ARG A 53 2.63 -5.84 -0.40
CA ARG A 53 2.20 -4.76 0.50
C ARG A 53 3.06 -3.52 0.31
N TYR A 54 2.44 -2.36 0.25
CA TYR A 54 3.09 -1.06 0.40
C TYR A 54 2.65 -0.48 1.74
N ASP A 55 3.58 -0.11 2.60
CA ASP A 55 3.30 0.54 3.87
C ASP A 55 4.45 1.43 4.33
N ASN A 56 4.12 2.38 5.21
CA ASN A 56 5.12 3.13 5.95
C ASN A 56 5.04 2.84 7.45
N GLU A 57 6.04 2.12 7.94
CA GLU A 57 6.15 1.68 9.34
C GLU A 57 7.11 2.60 10.11
N ALA A 58 6.71 2.99 11.32
CA ALA A 58 7.49 3.90 12.15
C ALA A 58 8.87 3.29 12.48
N GLY A 59 9.94 3.91 11.98
CA GLY A 59 11.31 3.42 12.15
C GLY A 59 11.86 2.62 10.96
N LYS A 60 11.04 2.37 9.93
CA LYS A 60 11.47 1.83 8.64
C LYS A 60 11.26 2.81 7.49
N GLY A 61 10.27 3.69 7.63
CA GLY A 61 9.85 4.58 6.57
C GLY A 61 9.07 3.84 5.49
N ASP A 62 9.10 4.41 4.30
CA ASP A 62 8.36 3.95 3.12
C ASP A 62 8.99 2.70 2.50
N HIS A 63 8.22 1.63 2.38
CA HIS A 63 8.71 0.37 1.81
C HIS A 63 7.58 -0.46 1.19
N LYS A 64 7.99 -1.50 0.45
CA LYS A 64 7.11 -2.55 -0.03
C LYS A 64 7.63 -3.94 0.33
N HIS A 65 6.70 -4.86 0.54
CA HIS A 65 6.91 -6.29 0.73
C HIS A 65 6.54 -6.99 -0.57
N MET A 66 7.51 -7.64 -1.21
CA MET A 66 7.27 -8.41 -2.44
C MET A 66 8.16 -9.66 -2.43
N GLY A 67 7.55 -10.83 -2.66
CA GLY A 67 8.30 -12.10 -2.69
C GLY A 67 9.03 -12.40 -1.37
N GLY A 68 8.47 -11.99 -0.23
CA GLY A 68 9.08 -12.14 1.09
C GLY A 68 10.24 -11.19 1.39
N ARG A 69 10.50 -10.21 0.52
CA ARG A 69 11.56 -9.20 0.70
C ARG A 69 10.96 -7.85 1.02
N GLU A 70 11.59 -7.15 1.95
CA GLU A 70 11.35 -5.74 2.22
C GLU A 70 12.24 -4.90 1.29
N ILE A 71 11.65 -3.94 0.59
CA ILE A 71 12.32 -3.10 -0.42
C ILE A 71 11.98 -1.63 -0.10
N PRO A 72 12.96 -0.73 0.05
CA PRO A 72 12.69 0.70 0.22
C PRO A 72 11.83 1.25 -0.91
N TYR A 73 10.88 2.12 -0.59
CA TYR A 73 10.00 2.78 -1.54
C TYR A 73 10.20 4.30 -1.46
N SER A 74 10.40 4.95 -2.60
CA SER A 74 10.55 6.41 -2.65
C SER A 74 9.19 7.06 -2.90
N PHE A 75 8.53 7.48 -1.82
CA PHE A 75 7.23 8.16 -1.91
C PHE A 75 7.33 9.48 -2.69
N VAL A 76 6.43 9.68 -3.65
CA VAL A 76 6.30 10.93 -4.42
C VAL A 76 4.98 11.64 -4.13
N SER A 77 3.86 10.95 -4.31
CA SER A 77 2.52 11.45 -4.01
C SER A 77 1.54 10.27 -3.80
N PRO A 78 0.34 10.51 -3.24
CA PRO A 78 -0.69 9.48 -3.15
C PRO A 78 -1.07 8.87 -4.51
N GLU A 79 -1.11 9.67 -5.57
CA GLU A 79 -1.42 9.23 -6.93
C GLU A 79 -0.32 8.31 -7.48
N ALA A 80 0.96 8.68 -7.28
CA ALA A 80 2.10 7.85 -7.67
C ALA A 80 2.13 6.53 -6.88
N LEU A 81 1.85 6.58 -5.57
CA LEU A 81 1.72 5.39 -4.72
C LEU A 81 0.66 4.42 -5.25
N LEU A 82 -0.51 4.92 -5.64
CA LEU A 82 -1.58 4.09 -6.22
C LEU A 82 -1.16 3.54 -7.60
N ALA A 83 -0.55 4.36 -8.45
CA ALA A 83 -0.08 3.93 -9.77
C ALA A 83 0.98 2.82 -9.67
N ASP A 84 1.97 2.99 -8.80
CA ASP A 84 3.04 2.01 -8.56
C ASP A 84 2.47 0.71 -7.98
N PHE A 85 1.57 0.81 -7.01
CA PHE A 85 0.89 -0.37 -6.45
C PHE A 85 0.13 -1.14 -7.54
N TRP A 86 -0.62 -0.45 -8.39
CA TRP A 86 -1.38 -1.11 -9.45
C TRP A 86 -0.51 -1.71 -10.55
N ALA A 87 0.59 -1.05 -10.91
CA ALA A 87 1.58 -1.61 -11.82
C ALA A 87 2.18 -2.92 -11.27
N ASP A 88 2.48 -2.94 -9.97
CA ASP A 88 2.93 -4.16 -9.31
C ASP A 88 1.82 -5.21 -9.22
N VAL A 89 0.53 -4.86 -9.07
CA VAL A 89 -0.59 -5.83 -9.05
C VAL A 89 -0.87 -6.48 -10.41
N GLU A 90 -0.52 -5.83 -11.52
CA GLU A 90 -0.84 -6.25 -12.89
C GLU A 90 -0.57 -7.75 -13.20
N PRO A 91 0.54 -8.37 -12.76
CA PRO A 91 0.80 -9.79 -12.99
C PRO A 91 -0.27 -10.74 -12.42
N TRP A 92 -1.02 -10.31 -11.41
CA TRP A 92 -2.08 -11.09 -10.75
C TRP A 92 -3.48 -10.87 -11.31
N ARG A 93 -3.63 -9.98 -12.32
CA ARG A 93 -4.92 -9.71 -12.97
C ARG A 93 -5.27 -10.72 -14.07
N ARG A 94 -4.35 -11.63 -14.41
CA ARG A 94 -4.58 -12.65 -15.43
C ARG A 94 -5.29 -13.87 -14.83
N PRO A 95 -6.31 -14.44 -15.51
CA PRO A 95 -7.00 -15.65 -15.07
C PRO A 95 -6.09 -16.88 -15.03
#